data_AF-A0A970IHV7-F1
#
_entry.id   AF-A0A970IHV7-F1
#
_cell.length_a   1.000
_cell.length_b   1.000
_cell.length_c   1.000
_cell.angle_alpha   90.00
_cell.angle_beta   90.00
_cell.angle_gamma   90.00
#
_symmetry.space_group_name_H-M   'P 1'
#
loop_
_entity.id
_entity.type
_entity.pdbx_description
1 polymer ?
#
loop_
_entity_poly.entity_id
_entity_poly.type
_entity_poly.pdbx_seq_one_letter_code
_entity_poly.pdbx_strand_id
1 'polypeptide(L)'
;MGTNILDLTQKVEEQVMSELLKYYSEPGVITKLERFQTFTEWLSPDPGAIYQVIQGLLVHDMWVSQYGVKYNPAHEYPQKTAYMEDLLDKALELDNSNLAIPRHPRDRVIVCCREFATLMCAFLRAKKIPARSRCGFALYFGWDGKYEDHWICEYWNGTRWVMADPQFDPFQQSTAIGWAFSAEENADDKIRKSRQLNPRDLKSNEFVTAGQAWKLCREGKASQEDFGISCPIKPEWGIDSLYGLWFVRGQLLRDFAALNKVETVPFLVRISKGLDWKPWRLLAKQDHQLSDDEWSMLDQIAEFTLDVDRYYSKIRDAYTSLSGLAVPDAILLRE
;
A
#
# COMPACT_ATOMS: atom_id res chain seq x y z
N MET A 1 20.54 35.27 -29.29
CA MET A 1 20.80 34.04 -28.52
C MET A 1 19.45 33.49 -28.12
N GLY A 2 18.87 32.61 -28.95
CA GLY A 2 17.57 32.01 -28.67
C GLY A 2 17.79 30.69 -27.96
N THR A 3 17.54 30.65 -26.65
CA THR A 3 17.38 29.38 -25.92
C THR A 3 16.18 28.68 -26.55
N ASN A 4 16.42 27.51 -27.14
CA ASN A 4 15.40 26.73 -27.82
C ASN A 4 14.36 26.27 -26.77
N ILE A 5 13.07 26.55 -27.00
CA ILE A 5 11.98 26.21 -26.07
C ILE A 5 11.99 24.71 -25.73
N LEU A 6 12.39 23.85 -26.68
CA LEU A 6 12.55 22.41 -26.48
C LEU A 6 13.63 22.05 -25.45
N ASP A 7 14.76 22.77 -25.43
CA ASP A 7 15.86 22.58 -24.48
C ASP A 7 15.47 23.06 -23.07
N LEU A 8 14.62 24.08 -22.98
CA LEU A 8 14.05 24.54 -21.70
C LEU A 8 13.05 23.52 -21.13
N THR A 9 12.15 22.98 -21.94
CA THR A 9 11.18 21.97 -21.49
C THR A 9 11.87 20.69 -21.00
N GLN A 10 12.87 20.20 -21.74
CA GLN A 10 13.61 19.01 -21.35
C GLN A 10 14.35 19.20 -20.01
N LYS A 11 14.99 20.36 -19.80
CA LYS A 11 15.65 20.68 -18.53
C LYS A 11 14.68 20.75 -17.35
N VAL A 12 13.48 21.28 -17.56
CA VAL A 12 12.44 21.31 -16.51
C VAL A 12 11.99 19.89 -16.17
N GLU A 13 11.76 19.03 -17.16
CA GLU A 13 11.39 17.63 -16.93
C GLU A 13 12.49 16.85 -16.18
N GLU A 14 13.75 17.02 -16.57
CA GLU A 14 14.90 16.41 -15.90
C GLU A 14 15.02 16.90 -14.43
N GLN A 15 14.82 18.19 -14.19
CA GLN A 15 14.84 18.74 -12.84
C GLN A 15 13.69 18.18 -11.98
N VAL A 16 12.46 18.16 -12.50
CA VAL A 16 11.30 17.61 -11.79
C VAL A 16 11.51 16.13 -11.46
N MET A 17 12.04 15.34 -12.41
CA MET A 17 12.36 13.94 -12.16
C MET A 17 13.45 13.78 -11.08
N SER A 18 14.49 14.62 -11.10
CA SER A 18 15.51 14.59 -10.05
C SER A 18 14.94 14.94 -8.67
N GLU A 19 14.06 15.94 -8.58
CA GLU A 19 13.41 16.34 -7.33
C GLU A 19 12.47 15.25 -6.82
N LEU A 20 11.70 14.62 -7.72
CA LEU A 20 10.80 13.50 -7.42
C LEU A 20 11.56 12.28 -6.89
N LEU A 21 12.62 11.85 -7.59
CA LEU A 21 13.41 10.68 -7.16
C LEU A 21 14.08 10.96 -5.82
N LYS A 22 14.63 12.17 -5.64
CA LYS A 22 15.19 12.60 -4.34
C LYS A 22 14.13 12.54 -3.25
N TYR A 23 12.95 13.12 -3.50
CA TYR A 23 11.85 13.11 -2.55
C TYR A 23 11.50 11.67 -2.13
N TYR A 24 11.30 10.75 -3.07
CA TYR A 24 10.96 9.37 -2.75
C TYR A 24 12.13 8.53 -2.20
N SER A 25 13.37 9.01 -2.25
CA SER A 25 14.54 8.36 -1.64
C SER A 25 14.72 8.70 -0.15
N GLU A 26 13.99 9.70 0.37
CA GLU A 26 14.11 10.17 1.75
C GLU A 26 12.95 9.63 2.62
N PRO A 27 13.20 9.27 3.89
CA PRO A 27 12.14 8.81 4.79
C PRO A 27 11.09 9.90 5.05
N GLY A 28 9.84 9.48 5.20
CA GLY A 28 8.78 10.24 5.89
C GLY A 28 8.74 9.88 7.36
N VAL A 29 7.86 10.51 8.14
CA VAL A 29 7.82 10.31 9.61
C VAL A 29 7.58 8.83 10.01
N ILE A 30 6.75 8.12 9.25
CA ILE A 30 6.38 6.71 9.45
C ILE A 30 7.51 5.76 9.04
N THR A 31 8.30 6.14 8.02
CA THR A 31 9.32 5.30 7.38
C THR A 31 10.74 5.63 7.86
N LYS A 32 10.87 6.42 8.93
CA LYS A 32 12.14 6.60 9.63
C LYS A 32 12.62 5.27 10.21
N LEU A 33 13.94 5.08 10.22
CA LEU A 33 14.63 3.90 10.75
C LEU A 33 15.92 4.30 11.49
N GLU A 34 15.92 5.46 12.13
CA GLU A 34 17.08 6.04 12.82
C GLU A 34 17.55 5.11 13.97
N ARG A 35 16.63 4.52 14.73
CA ARG A 35 16.93 3.53 15.78
C ARG A 35 17.56 2.24 15.24
N PHE A 36 17.37 1.97 13.95
CA PHE A 36 17.82 0.75 13.27
C PHE A 36 18.91 1.03 12.23
N GLN A 37 19.62 2.15 12.36
CA GLN A 37 20.65 2.56 11.40
C GLN A 37 21.70 1.46 11.16
N THR A 38 22.25 0.85 12.22
CA THR A 38 23.24 -0.24 12.09
C THR A 38 22.73 -1.41 11.27
N PHE A 39 21.46 -1.82 11.47
CA PHE A 39 20.86 -2.90 10.70
C PHE A 39 20.62 -2.49 9.25
N THR A 40 20.07 -1.29 9.03
CA THR A 40 19.79 -0.79 7.68
C THR A 40 21.05 -0.49 6.88
N GLU A 41 22.18 -0.16 7.51
CA GLU A 41 23.49 -0.05 6.86
C GLU A 41 24.01 -1.42 6.41
N TRP A 42 23.86 -2.44 7.26
CA TRP A 42 24.25 -3.83 6.95
C TRP A 42 23.39 -4.48 5.85
N LEU A 43 22.08 -4.22 5.83
CA LEU A 43 21.12 -4.84 4.91
C LEU A 43 21.56 -4.66 3.44
N SER A 44 21.33 -5.63 2.56
CA SER A 44 21.61 -5.47 1.13
C SER A 44 20.64 -4.46 0.48
N PRO A 45 21.09 -3.62 -0.48
CA PRO A 45 20.17 -2.81 -1.29
C PRO A 45 19.38 -3.63 -2.32
N ASP A 46 19.69 -4.93 -2.48
CA ASP A 46 18.94 -5.82 -3.35
C ASP A 46 17.49 -5.99 -2.84
N PRO A 47 16.46 -5.65 -3.64
CA PRO A 47 15.08 -5.85 -3.25
C PRO A 47 14.79 -7.30 -2.86
N GLY A 48 15.40 -8.28 -3.54
CA GLY A 48 15.32 -9.71 -3.24
C GLY A 48 15.61 -10.04 -1.77
N ALA A 49 16.73 -9.54 -1.25
CA ALA A 49 17.09 -9.68 0.16
C ALA A 49 16.13 -8.94 1.10
N ILE A 50 15.67 -7.75 0.72
CA ILE A 50 14.68 -6.97 1.48
C ILE A 50 13.37 -7.76 1.65
N TYR A 51 12.87 -8.41 0.59
CA TYR A 51 11.69 -9.28 0.68
C TYR A 51 11.86 -10.37 1.73
N GLN A 52 13.01 -11.06 1.72
CA GLN A 52 13.25 -12.19 2.62
C GLN A 52 13.26 -11.75 4.08
N VAL A 53 13.85 -10.59 4.38
CA VAL A 53 13.81 -10.00 5.72
C VAL A 53 12.38 -9.70 6.13
N ILE A 54 11.63 -8.98 5.30
CA ILE A 54 10.24 -8.58 5.62
C ILE A 54 9.37 -9.82 5.83
N GLN A 55 9.40 -10.78 4.91
CA GLN A 55 8.63 -12.02 4.98
C GLN A 55 9.07 -12.93 6.14
N GLY A 56 10.33 -12.81 6.57
CA GLY A 56 10.86 -13.51 7.74
C GLY A 56 10.41 -12.91 9.08
N LEU A 57 10.04 -11.63 9.11
CA LEU A 57 9.67 -10.89 10.32
C LEU A 57 8.15 -10.74 10.50
N LEU A 58 7.39 -10.71 9.40
CA LEU A 58 5.98 -10.36 9.38
C LEU A 58 5.09 -11.54 8.95
N VAL A 59 3.86 -11.58 9.46
CA VAL A 59 2.79 -12.47 8.99
C VAL A 59 1.50 -11.68 8.87
N HIS A 60 0.79 -11.86 7.77
CA HIS A 60 -0.50 -11.18 7.55
C HIS A 60 -1.58 -11.80 8.45
N ASP A 61 -2.39 -10.99 9.11
CA ASP A 61 -3.44 -11.38 10.05
C ASP A 61 -4.40 -12.45 9.48
N MET A 62 -4.89 -12.24 8.26
CA MET A 62 -5.76 -13.16 7.52
C MET A 62 -5.09 -14.47 7.09
N TRP A 63 -3.76 -14.55 7.14
CA TRP A 63 -2.99 -15.73 6.73
C TRP A 63 -2.46 -16.56 7.91
N VAL A 64 -2.51 -16.06 9.15
CA VAL A 64 -1.89 -16.72 10.31
C VAL A 64 -2.28 -18.20 10.43
N SER A 65 -3.58 -18.51 10.27
CA SER A 65 -4.09 -19.88 10.33
C SER A 65 -3.63 -20.76 9.16
N GLN A 66 -3.44 -20.18 7.97
CA GLN A 66 -2.94 -20.89 6.79
C GLN A 66 -1.48 -21.33 6.97
N TYR A 67 -0.69 -20.60 7.76
CA TYR A 67 0.66 -21.02 8.17
C TYR A 67 0.66 -22.06 9.31
N GLY A 68 -0.49 -22.60 9.70
CA GLY A 68 -0.60 -23.61 10.76
C GLY A 68 -0.38 -23.06 12.17
N VAL A 69 -0.54 -21.75 12.36
CA VAL A 69 -0.35 -21.06 13.63
C VAL A 69 -1.68 -20.52 14.15
N LYS A 70 -1.84 -20.49 15.48
CA LYS A 70 -3.00 -19.84 16.11
C LYS A 70 -2.77 -18.33 16.22
N TYR A 71 -3.79 -17.55 15.90
CA TYR A 71 -3.76 -16.11 16.13
C TYR A 71 -3.46 -15.79 17.59
N ASN A 72 -2.46 -14.94 17.83
CA ASN A 72 -2.07 -14.49 19.17
C ASN A 72 -2.01 -12.96 19.22
N PRO A 73 -2.96 -12.29 19.90
CA PRO A 73 -2.98 -10.83 19.99
C PRO A 73 -1.70 -10.23 20.57
N ALA A 74 -0.91 -10.99 21.35
CA ALA A 74 0.38 -10.52 21.85
C ALA A 74 1.43 -10.28 20.74
N HIS A 75 1.17 -10.73 19.51
CA HIS A 75 2.04 -10.53 18.34
C HIS A 75 1.63 -9.31 17.51
N GLU A 76 0.55 -8.64 17.86
CA GLU A 76 0.19 -7.35 17.26
C GLU A 76 1.08 -6.24 17.84
N TYR A 77 1.31 -5.20 17.04
CA TYR A 77 1.90 -3.97 17.55
C TYR A 77 0.84 -3.15 18.33
N PRO A 78 1.16 -2.62 19.52
CA PRO A 78 0.18 -1.96 20.37
C PRO A 78 -0.26 -0.58 19.85
N GLN A 79 0.56 0.09 19.05
CA GLN A 79 0.32 1.45 18.58
C GLN A 79 -0.92 1.54 17.68
N LYS A 80 -1.57 2.70 17.67
CA LYS A 80 -2.68 3.01 16.77
C LYS A 80 -2.26 3.02 15.30
N THR A 81 -1.08 3.57 15.02
CA THR A 81 -0.43 3.56 13.70
C THR A 81 0.94 2.93 13.84
N ALA A 82 1.25 1.90 13.06
CA ALA A 82 2.59 1.33 13.02
C ALA A 82 3.57 2.26 12.30
N TYR A 83 4.48 2.87 13.07
CA TYR A 83 5.73 3.40 12.53
C TYR A 83 6.68 2.23 12.31
N MET A 84 7.54 2.30 11.29
CA MET A 84 8.36 1.15 10.92
C MET A 84 9.39 0.76 11.99
N GLU A 85 9.87 1.73 12.79
CA GLU A 85 10.70 1.42 13.95
C GLU A 85 9.92 0.64 15.03
N ASP A 86 8.67 1.00 15.28
CA ASP A 86 7.84 0.34 16.31
C ASP A 86 7.52 -1.11 15.89
N LEU A 87 7.37 -1.33 14.58
CA LEU A 87 7.20 -2.66 14.00
C LEU A 87 8.46 -3.53 14.18
N LEU A 88 9.64 -2.95 13.98
CA LEU A 88 10.91 -3.66 14.19
C LEU A 88 11.22 -3.89 15.67
N ASP A 89 10.87 -2.95 16.56
CA ASP A 89 10.94 -3.17 18.01
C ASP A 89 10.02 -4.32 18.42
N LYS A 90 8.79 -4.37 17.90
CA LYS A 90 7.88 -5.48 18.17
C LYS A 90 8.46 -6.81 17.67
N ALA A 91 9.12 -6.79 16.51
CA ALA A 91 9.85 -7.96 16.05
C ALA A 91 10.92 -8.37 17.06
N LEU A 92 11.79 -7.47 17.52
CA LEU A 92 12.83 -7.81 18.50
C LEU A 92 12.30 -8.24 19.87
N GLU A 93 11.12 -7.75 20.27
CA GLU A 93 10.43 -8.17 21.50
C GLU A 93 10.02 -9.65 21.44
N LEU A 94 9.46 -10.07 20.30
CA LEU A 94 9.01 -11.46 20.09
C LEU A 94 10.19 -12.43 19.95
N ASP A 95 11.27 -11.99 19.32
CA ASP A 95 12.51 -12.74 19.15
C ASP A 95 13.67 -11.75 19.01
N ASN A 96 14.59 -11.76 19.97
CA ASN A 96 15.70 -10.81 20.06
C ASN A 96 16.89 -11.15 19.13
N SER A 97 16.77 -12.20 18.32
CA SER A 97 17.73 -12.53 17.27
C SER A 97 17.84 -11.39 16.25
N ASN A 98 18.96 -11.35 15.52
CA ASN A 98 19.18 -10.35 14.46
C ASN A 98 18.01 -10.35 13.47
N LEU A 99 17.53 -9.16 13.09
CA LEU A 99 16.39 -8.96 12.16
C LEU A 99 16.59 -9.62 10.77
N ALA A 100 17.83 -9.97 10.41
CA ALA A 100 18.15 -10.74 9.21
C ALA A 100 17.73 -12.21 9.27
N ILE A 101 17.52 -12.75 10.47
CA ILE A 101 17.21 -14.16 10.67
C ILE A 101 15.70 -14.36 10.48
N PRO A 102 15.28 -15.17 9.48
CA PRO A 102 13.86 -15.43 9.26
C PRO A 102 13.30 -16.24 10.43
N ARG A 103 12.07 -15.92 10.82
CA ARG A 103 11.43 -16.52 11.99
C ARG A 103 10.36 -17.52 11.58
N HIS A 104 10.06 -18.45 12.47
CA HIS A 104 8.88 -19.29 12.33
C HIS A 104 7.63 -18.36 12.36
N PRO A 105 6.56 -18.63 11.57
CA PRO A 105 5.38 -17.76 11.54
C PRO A 105 4.75 -17.44 12.91
N ARG A 106 4.94 -18.35 13.88
CA ARG A 106 4.51 -18.18 15.28
C ARG A 106 5.27 -17.11 16.06
N ASP A 107 6.44 -16.67 15.58
CA ASP A 107 7.32 -15.70 16.24
C ASP A 107 7.45 -14.40 15.41
N ARG A 108 6.58 -14.25 14.39
CA ARG A 108 6.47 -13.07 13.53
C ARG A 108 5.48 -12.08 14.10
N VAL A 109 5.63 -10.81 13.73
CA VAL A 109 4.66 -9.76 14.06
C VAL A 109 3.43 -9.94 13.18
N ILE A 110 2.24 -9.92 13.78
CA ILE A 110 0.97 -9.97 13.07
C ILE A 110 0.64 -8.56 12.57
N VAL A 111 0.45 -8.43 11.26
CA VAL A 111 0.21 -7.15 10.57
C VAL A 111 -0.74 -7.32 9.38
N CYS A 112 -1.01 -6.25 8.62
CA CYS A 112 -1.72 -6.32 7.34
C CYS A 112 -0.81 -5.89 6.17
N CYS A 113 -1.34 -5.92 4.94
CA CYS A 113 -0.62 -5.61 3.71
C CYS A 113 0.15 -4.28 3.73
N ARG A 114 -0.40 -3.27 4.42
CA ARG A 114 0.21 -1.94 4.52
C ARG A 114 1.56 -1.97 5.23
N GLU A 115 1.74 -2.76 6.28
CA GLU A 115 3.03 -2.85 6.98
C GLU A 115 4.11 -3.49 6.11
N PHE A 116 3.79 -4.52 5.34
CA PHE A 116 4.72 -5.12 4.39
C PHE A 116 5.20 -4.07 3.36
N ALA A 117 4.25 -3.39 2.70
CA ALA A 117 4.53 -2.38 1.69
C ALA A 117 5.34 -1.19 2.24
N THR A 118 4.98 -0.73 3.44
CA THR A 118 5.61 0.44 4.06
C THR A 118 7.00 0.11 4.62
N LEU A 119 7.21 -1.11 5.14
CA LEU A 119 8.53 -1.52 5.62
C LEU A 119 9.51 -1.71 4.45
N MET A 120 9.05 -2.26 3.32
CA MET A 120 9.85 -2.30 2.08
C MET A 120 10.25 -0.89 1.64
N CYS A 121 9.28 0.03 1.61
CA CYS A 121 9.50 1.43 1.28
C CYS A 121 10.54 2.08 2.22
N ALA A 122 10.47 1.82 3.53
CA ALA A 122 11.42 2.32 4.52
C ALA A 122 12.84 1.76 4.31
N PHE A 123 12.99 0.46 4.09
CA PHE A 123 14.31 -0.14 3.82
C PHE A 123 14.94 0.36 2.53
N LEU A 124 14.16 0.51 1.46
CA LEU A 124 14.65 1.08 0.20
C LEU A 124 15.10 2.55 0.35
N ARG A 125 14.30 3.37 1.06
CA ARG A 125 14.66 4.76 1.38
C ARG A 125 15.93 4.84 2.23
N ALA A 126 16.12 3.93 3.19
CA ALA A 126 17.37 3.84 3.95
C ALA A 126 18.59 3.57 3.05
N LYS A 127 18.38 2.89 1.92
CA LYS A 127 19.37 2.65 0.86
C LYS A 127 19.43 3.72 -0.23
N LYS A 128 18.72 4.84 -0.05
CA LYS A 128 18.59 5.93 -1.03
C LYS A 128 18.00 5.48 -2.37
N ILE A 129 17.26 4.36 -2.38
CA ILE A 129 16.48 3.92 -3.53
C ILE A 129 15.12 4.61 -3.46
N PRO A 130 14.72 5.40 -4.48
CA PRO A 130 13.41 6.03 -4.50
C PRO A 130 12.30 4.99 -4.39
N ALA A 131 11.44 5.13 -3.38
CA ALA A 131 10.34 4.22 -3.12
C ALA A 131 9.09 4.95 -2.61
N ARG A 132 7.92 4.44 -2.98
CA ARG A 132 6.62 4.93 -2.52
C ARG A 132 5.65 3.78 -2.28
N SER A 133 4.94 3.82 -1.18
CA SER A 133 3.85 2.89 -0.92
C SER A 133 2.64 3.29 -1.76
N ARG A 134 1.95 2.30 -2.31
CA ARG A 134 0.75 2.47 -3.11
C ARG A 134 -0.39 1.68 -2.52
N CYS A 135 -1.57 2.24 -2.60
CA CYS A 135 -2.81 1.67 -2.11
C CYS A 135 -3.76 1.47 -3.29
N GLY A 136 -4.46 0.35 -3.32
CA GLY A 136 -5.27 -0.05 -4.47
C GLY A 136 -5.87 -1.42 -4.26
N PHE A 137 -5.87 -2.22 -5.32
CA PHE A 137 -6.56 -3.50 -5.34
C PHE A 137 -5.79 -4.57 -6.12
N ALA A 138 -5.64 -5.74 -5.52
CA ALA A 138 -4.98 -6.89 -6.10
C ALA A 138 -6.00 -7.85 -6.74
N LEU A 139 -5.68 -8.36 -7.93
CA LEU A 139 -6.51 -9.31 -8.68
C LEU A 139 -6.04 -10.76 -8.51
N TYR A 140 -5.03 -11.00 -7.66
CA TYR A 140 -4.38 -12.29 -7.50
C TYR A 140 -4.67 -12.98 -6.16
N PHE A 141 -5.42 -12.34 -5.26
CA PHE A 141 -5.90 -12.97 -4.02
C PHE A 141 -7.30 -13.60 -4.14
N GLY A 142 -8.09 -13.19 -5.14
CA GLY A 142 -9.44 -13.69 -5.41
C GLY A 142 -9.62 -13.91 -6.92
N TRP A 143 -9.98 -15.13 -7.32
CA TRP A 143 -10.19 -15.47 -8.74
C TRP A 143 -11.68 -15.47 -9.13
N ASP A 144 -12.55 -14.98 -8.27
CA ASP A 144 -13.99 -14.79 -8.51
C ASP A 144 -14.29 -13.45 -9.22
N GLY A 145 -13.26 -12.68 -9.58
CA GLY A 145 -13.39 -11.40 -10.27
C GLY A 145 -13.45 -10.20 -9.33
N LYS A 146 -13.27 -10.40 -8.02
CA LYS A 146 -13.14 -9.32 -7.05
C LYS A 146 -11.74 -8.70 -7.04
N TYR A 147 -11.72 -7.41 -6.77
CA TYR A 147 -10.55 -6.57 -6.60
C TYR A 147 -10.34 -6.36 -5.10
N GLU A 148 -9.36 -7.06 -4.53
CA GLU A 148 -9.12 -7.10 -3.09
C GLU A 148 -8.27 -5.91 -2.62
N ASP A 149 -8.70 -5.18 -1.59
CA ASP A 149 -7.94 -4.11 -0.92
C ASP A 149 -6.51 -4.58 -0.68
N HIS A 150 -5.55 -3.82 -1.21
CA HIS A 150 -4.17 -4.18 -1.04
C HIS A 150 -3.21 -3.00 -1.10
N TRP A 151 -2.05 -3.21 -0.48
CA TRP A 151 -0.93 -2.27 -0.47
C TRP A 151 0.31 -2.90 -1.08
N ILE A 152 0.99 -2.14 -1.93
CA ILE A 152 2.24 -2.54 -2.58
C ILE A 152 3.28 -1.42 -2.45
N CYS A 153 4.53 -1.72 -2.76
CA CYS A 153 5.59 -0.73 -2.86
C CYS A 153 5.98 -0.55 -4.34
N GLU A 154 6.04 0.68 -4.80
CA GLU A 154 6.73 1.04 -6.04
C GLU A 154 8.14 1.49 -5.71
N TYR A 155 9.14 0.99 -6.44
CA TYR A 155 10.53 1.45 -6.30
C TYR A 155 11.20 1.68 -7.65
N TRP A 156 12.13 2.63 -7.69
CA TRP A 156 12.89 2.95 -8.89
C TRP A 156 14.08 1.99 -9.03
N ASN A 157 14.11 1.21 -10.11
CA ASN A 157 15.20 0.24 -10.35
C ASN A 157 16.41 0.83 -11.09
N GLY A 158 16.44 2.16 -11.28
CA GLY A 158 17.43 2.86 -12.11
C GLY A 158 16.92 3.26 -13.49
N THR A 159 15.87 2.61 -13.99
CA THR A 159 15.29 2.87 -15.33
C THR A 159 13.79 3.08 -15.33
N ARG A 160 13.05 2.43 -14.42
CA ARG A 160 11.60 2.58 -14.27
C ARG A 160 11.15 2.31 -12.83
N TRP A 161 9.91 2.68 -12.54
CA TRP A 161 9.19 2.19 -11.37
C TRP A 161 8.82 0.71 -11.53
N VAL A 162 9.02 -0.06 -10.48
CA VAL A 162 8.67 -1.48 -10.36
C VAL A 162 7.63 -1.60 -9.25
N MET A 163 6.46 -2.15 -9.56
CA MET A 163 5.43 -2.47 -8.57
C MET A 163 5.76 -3.80 -7.91
N ALA A 164 5.75 -3.80 -6.58
CA ALA A 164 6.24 -4.92 -5.78
C ALA A 164 5.32 -5.17 -4.59
N ASP A 165 4.88 -6.41 -4.43
CA ASP A 165 4.15 -6.88 -3.27
C ASP A 165 5.08 -7.65 -2.32
N PRO A 166 5.53 -7.02 -1.23
CA PRO A 166 6.39 -7.68 -0.24
C PRO A 166 5.68 -8.71 0.63
N GLN A 167 4.35 -8.75 0.66
CA GLN A 167 3.59 -9.73 1.43
C GLN A 167 3.56 -11.10 0.76
N PHE A 168 3.44 -11.12 -0.57
CA PHE A 168 3.11 -12.34 -1.33
C PHE A 168 4.28 -13.30 -1.45
N ASP A 169 4.58 -13.99 -0.35
CA ASP A 169 5.68 -14.94 -0.22
C ASP A 169 5.46 -16.23 -1.05
N PRO A 170 6.47 -17.12 -1.15
CA PRO A 170 6.33 -18.36 -1.92
C PRO A 170 5.19 -19.27 -1.46
N PHE A 171 4.84 -19.26 -0.17
CA PHE A 171 3.72 -20.06 0.35
C PHE A 171 2.39 -19.48 -0.13
N GLN A 172 2.17 -18.17 -0.01
CA GLN A 172 0.95 -17.51 -0.50
C GLN A 172 0.81 -17.67 -2.02
N GLN A 173 1.90 -17.55 -2.78
CA GLN A 173 1.91 -17.83 -4.22
C GLN A 173 1.47 -19.26 -4.53
N SER A 174 2.01 -20.25 -3.80
CA SER A 174 1.63 -21.66 -3.99
C SER A 174 0.16 -21.91 -3.65
N THR A 175 -0.37 -21.27 -2.61
CA THR A 175 -1.77 -21.35 -2.21
C THR A 175 -2.69 -20.72 -3.26
N ALA A 176 -2.33 -19.55 -3.80
CA ALA A 176 -3.10 -18.89 -4.85
C ALA A 176 -3.13 -19.69 -6.16
N ILE A 177 -2.03 -20.36 -6.51
CA ILE A 177 -1.99 -21.34 -7.61
C ILE A 177 -2.94 -22.51 -7.30
N GLY A 178 -2.97 -22.99 -6.06
CA GLY A 178 -3.92 -23.99 -5.60
C GLY A 178 -5.38 -23.58 -5.81
N TRP A 179 -5.74 -22.34 -5.45
CA TRP A 179 -7.08 -21.80 -5.71
C TRP A 179 -7.41 -21.75 -7.20
N ALA A 180 -6.45 -21.41 -8.06
CA ALA A 180 -6.64 -21.42 -9.50
C ALA A 180 -6.92 -22.83 -10.05
N PHE A 181 -6.29 -23.87 -9.49
CA PHE A 181 -6.59 -25.26 -9.84
C PHE A 181 -7.98 -25.72 -9.38
N SER A 182 -8.48 -25.16 -8.28
CA SER A 182 -9.81 -25.47 -7.74
C SER A 182 -10.93 -24.60 -8.34
N ALA A 183 -10.62 -23.72 -9.29
CA ALA A 183 -11.62 -22.83 -9.89
C ALA A 183 -12.60 -23.60 -10.77
N GLU A 184 -13.90 -23.41 -10.53
CA GLU A 184 -14.98 -24.04 -11.30
C GLU A 184 -15.05 -23.49 -12.74
N GLU A 185 -14.70 -22.21 -12.92
CA GLU A 185 -14.71 -21.52 -14.21
C GLU A 185 -13.36 -20.91 -14.55
N ASN A 186 -13.01 -20.95 -15.84
CA ASN A 186 -11.80 -20.35 -16.41
C ASN A 186 -10.48 -20.81 -15.75
N ALA A 187 -10.44 -22.06 -15.26
CA ALA A 187 -9.29 -22.63 -14.56
C ALA A 187 -7.97 -22.49 -15.34
N ASP A 188 -7.97 -22.80 -16.65
CA ASP A 188 -6.75 -22.71 -17.48
C ASP A 188 -6.17 -21.28 -17.52
N ASP A 189 -7.03 -20.26 -17.66
CA ASP A 189 -6.60 -18.86 -17.67
C ASP A 189 -6.09 -18.43 -16.29
N LYS A 190 -6.78 -18.84 -15.21
CA LYS A 190 -6.35 -18.56 -13.83
C LYS A 190 -5.02 -19.21 -13.49
N ILE A 191 -4.81 -20.47 -13.89
CA ILE A 191 -3.54 -21.18 -13.72
C ILE A 191 -2.44 -20.48 -14.50
N ARG A 192 -2.70 -20.11 -15.76
CA ARG A 192 -1.74 -19.40 -16.60
C ARG A 192 -1.35 -18.05 -15.98
N LYS A 193 -2.31 -17.26 -15.52
CA LYS A 193 -2.09 -15.98 -14.84
C LYS A 193 -1.28 -16.17 -13.56
N SER A 194 -1.68 -17.12 -12.70
CA SER A 194 -0.98 -17.42 -11.44
C SER A 194 0.49 -17.80 -11.64
N ARG A 195 0.81 -18.54 -12.71
CA ARG A 195 2.20 -18.93 -13.05
C ARG A 195 3.04 -17.79 -13.61
N GLN A 196 2.41 -16.77 -14.20
CA GLN A 196 3.09 -15.61 -14.81
C GLN A 196 3.20 -14.43 -13.85
N LEU A 197 2.44 -14.46 -12.75
CA LEU A 197 2.46 -13.46 -11.71
C LEU A 197 3.85 -13.40 -11.06
N ASN A 198 4.40 -12.20 -10.99
CA ASN A 198 5.65 -11.94 -10.31
C ASN A 198 5.42 -10.86 -9.24
N PRO A 199 5.34 -11.19 -7.95
CA PRO A 199 5.12 -10.19 -6.91
C PRO A 199 6.29 -9.21 -6.77
N ARG A 200 7.41 -9.43 -7.46
CA ARG A 200 8.54 -8.49 -7.47
C ARG A 200 8.51 -7.50 -8.65
N ASP A 201 7.58 -7.68 -9.58
CA ASP A 201 7.38 -6.83 -10.76
C ASP A 201 5.96 -7.04 -11.29
N LEU A 202 4.99 -6.55 -10.53
CA LEU A 202 3.58 -6.63 -10.86
C LEU A 202 3.26 -5.79 -12.09
N LYS A 203 2.33 -6.30 -12.90
CA LYS A 203 1.78 -5.56 -14.04
C LYS A 203 0.56 -4.74 -13.62
N SER A 204 0.23 -3.72 -14.41
CA SER A 204 -0.93 -2.84 -14.17
C SER A 204 -2.29 -3.55 -14.27
N ASN A 205 -2.33 -4.77 -14.78
CA ASN A 205 -3.52 -5.62 -14.82
C ASN A 205 -3.53 -6.70 -13.71
N GLU A 206 -2.49 -6.76 -12.87
CA GLU A 206 -2.39 -7.65 -11.70
C GLU A 206 -2.68 -6.86 -10.41
N PHE A 207 -2.26 -5.59 -10.36
CA PHE A 207 -2.62 -4.63 -9.32
C PHE A 207 -3.17 -3.34 -9.95
N VAL A 208 -4.35 -2.93 -9.50
CA VAL A 208 -5.04 -1.71 -9.92
C VAL A 208 -4.91 -0.69 -8.81
N THR A 209 -4.21 0.41 -9.08
CA THR A 209 -4.08 1.52 -8.12
C THR A 209 -5.44 2.14 -7.80
N ALA A 210 -5.59 2.76 -6.64
CA ALA A 210 -6.88 3.32 -6.23
C ALA A 210 -7.42 4.40 -7.19
N GLY A 211 -6.55 5.20 -7.81
CA GLY A 211 -6.95 6.16 -8.86
C GLY A 211 -7.49 5.48 -10.11
N GLN A 212 -6.89 4.37 -10.54
CA GLN A 212 -7.41 3.57 -11.65
C GLN A 212 -8.78 2.98 -11.32
N ALA A 213 -8.94 2.39 -10.14
CA ALA A 213 -10.21 1.84 -9.68
C ALA A 213 -11.31 2.91 -9.65
N TRP A 214 -11.01 4.08 -9.08
CA TRP A 214 -11.91 5.24 -9.07
C TRP A 214 -12.38 5.60 -10.47
N LYS A 215 -11.44 5.78 -11.41
CA LYS A 215 -11.75 6.14 -12.80
C LYS A 215 -12.59 5.07 -13.50
N LEU A 216 -12.26 3.79 -13.32
CA LEU A 216 -13.04 2.69 -13.90
C LEU A 216 -14.49 2.67 -13.40
N CYS A 217 -14.71 2.88 -12.10
CA CYS A 217 -16.06 2.95 -11.52
C CYS A 217 -16.82 4.19 -12.01
N ARG A 218 -16.17 5.36 -12.00
CA ARG A 218 -16.79 6.64 -12.39
C ARG A 218 -17.17 6.68 -13.87
N GLU A 219 -16.41 6.00 -14.73
CA GLU A 219 -16.69 5.88 -16.17
C GLU A 219 -17.65 4.71 -16.50
N GLY A 220 -18.11 3.94 -15.51
CA GLY A 220 -18.99 2.78 -15.71
C GLY A 220 -18.31 1.59 -16.39
N LYS A 221 -16.97 1.53 -16.38
CA LYS A 221 -16.16 0.47 -16.99
C LYS A 221 -15.93 -0.73 -16.06
N ALA A 222 -16.18 -0.54 -14.76
CA ALA A 222 -16.17 -1.61 -13.76
C ALA A 222 -17.26 -1.35 -12.72
N SER A 223 -17.82 -2.42 -12.14
CA SER A 223 -18.79 -2.29 -11.05
C SER A 223 -18.05 -1.88 -9.77
N GLN A 224 -18.57 -0.88 -9.07
CA GLN A 224 -18.07 -0.50 -7.74
C GLN A 224 -18.20 -1.64 -6.71
N GLU A 225 -19.13 -2.57 -6.93
CA GLU A 225 -19.37 -3.73 -6.05
C GLU A 225 -18.33 -4.85 -6.23
N ASP A 226 -17.38 -4.67 -7.15
CA ASP A 226 -16.26 -5.59 -7.34
C ASP A 226 -15.00 -5.16 -6.58
N PHE A 227 -14.95 -3.93 -6.04
CA PHE A 227 -13.80 -3.40 -5.31
C PHE A 227 -14.07 -3.36 -3.80
N GLY A 228 -13.29 -4.09 -3.02
CA GLY A 228 -13.52 -4.22 -1.59
C GLY A 228 -12.62 -5.24 -0.89
N ILE A 229 -13.12 -5.88 0.16
CA ILE A 229 -12.43 -6.95 0.89
C ILE A 229 -13.35 -8.16 1.02
N SER A 230 -12.87 -9.34 0.59
CA SER A 230 -13.51 -10.63 0.82
C SER A 230 -13.25 -11.15 2.24
N CYS A 231 -13.90 -10.56 3.24
CA CYS A 231 -13.91 -11.12 4.59
C CYS A 231 -15.30 -11.06 5.25
N PRO A 232 -15.57 -11.93 6.23
CA PRO A 232 -16.81 -11.84 7.01
C PRO A 232 -16.96 -10.48 7.68
N ILE A 233 -18.12 -9.86 7.52
CA ILE A 233 -18.48 -8.60 8.18
C ILE A 233 -18.98 -8.92 9.59
N LYS A 234 -18.49 -8.17 10.58
CA LYS A 234 -18.98 -8.29 11.95
C LYS A 234 -20.13 -7.30 12.20
N PRO A 235 -21.27 -7.72 12.78
CA PRO A 235 -22.42 -6.83 13.02
C PRO A 235 -22.07 -5.56 13.79
N GLU A 236 -21.14 -5.64 14.74
CA GLU A 236 -20.68 -4.51 15.55
C GLU A 236 -19.97 -3.39 14.77
N TRP A 237 -19.56 -3.66 13.52
CA TRP A 237 -18.92 -2.64 12.67
C TRP A 237 -19.94 -1.66 12.07
N GLY A 238 -21.23 -2.00 12.08
CA GLY A 238 -22.29 -1.13 11.55
C GLY A 238 -22.14 -0.83 10.05
N ILE A 239 -21.59 -1.78 9.29
CA ILE A 239 -21.42 -1.70 7.83
C ILE A 239 -22.11 -2.91 7.20
N ASP A 240 -22.79 -2.69 6.08
CA ASP A 240 -23.54 -3.74 5.38
C ASP A 240 -22.71 -4.42 4.29
N SER A 241 -21.67 -3.75 3.80
CA SER A 241 -20.76 -4.23 2.76
C SER A 241 -19.35 -3.69 2.99
N LEU A 242 -18.34 -4.46 2.57
CA LEU A 242 -16.94 -4.01 2.44
C LEU A 242 -16.59 -3.68 0.97
N TYR A 243 -17.61 -3.53 0.13
CA TYR A 243 -17.52 -3.18 -1.28
C TYR A 243 -18.24 -1.86 -1.55
N GLY A 244 -17.88 -1.22 -2.66
CA GLY A 244 -18.59 -0.05 -3.18
C GLY A 244 -17.71 1.18 -3.37
N LEU A 245 -18.28 2.21 -3.97
CA LEU A 245 -17.55 3.41 -4.37
C LEU A 245 -16.97 4.19 -3.18
N TRP A 246 -17.68 4.19 -2.04
CA TRP A 246 -17.17 4.72 -0.77
C TRP A 246 -15.85 4.06 -0.34
N PHE A 247 -15.69 2.75 -0.61
CA PHE A 247 -14.50 1.99 -0.28
C PHE A 247 -13.34 2.37 -1.21
N VAL A 248 -13.63 2.46 -2.52
CA VAL A 248 -12.69 2.95 -3.55
C VAL A 248 -12.23 4.38 -3.23
N ARG A 249 -13.14 5.27 -2.82
CA ARG A 249 -12.79 6.62 -2.34
C ARG A 249 -11.82 6.58 -1.18
N GLY A 250 -12.07 5.70 -0.21
CA GLY A 250 -11.20 5.50 0.94
C GLY A 250 -9.79 5.10 0.53
N GLN A 251 -9.66 4.14 -0.40
CA GLN A 251 -8.36 3.74 -0.95
C GLN A 251 -7.70 4.88 -1.73
N LEU A 252 -8.46 5.66 -2.50
CA LEU A 252 -7.93 6.78 -3.27
C LEU A 252 -7.30 7.84 -2.35
N LEU A 253 -8.00 8.21 -1.28
CA LEU A 253 -7.50 9.18 -0.30
C LEU A 253 -6.24 8.65 0.42
N ARG A 254 -6.19 7.35 0.73
CA ARG A 254 -5.01 6.70 1.33
C ARG A 254 -3.83 6.61 0.37
N ASP A 255 -4.04 6.26 -0.90
CA ASP A 255 -3.00 6.26 -1.93
C ASP A 255 -2.42 7.66 -2.11
N PHE A 256 -3.30 8.66 -2.23
CA PHE A 256 -2.89 10.06 -2.34
C PHE A 256 -2.09 10.56 -1.12
N ALA A 257 -2.49 10.15 0.09
CA ALA A 257 -1.72 10.44 1.30
C ALA A 257 -0.37 9.70 1.33
N ALA A 258 -0.31 8.43 0.91
CA ALA A 258 0.92 7.65 0.85
C ALA A 258 1.94 8.24 -0.14
N LEU A 259 1.48 8.78 -1.28
CA LEU A 259 2.32 9.54 -2.21
C LEU A 259 2.94 10.80 -1.58
N ASN A 260 2.33 11.31 -0.51
CA ASN A 260 2.82 12.40 0.32
C ASN A 260 3.59 11.94 1.59
N LYS A 261 3.99 10.66 1.63
CA LYS A 261 4.70 10.00 2.76
C LYS A 261 3.88 9.94 4.05
N VAL A 262 2.56 9.81 3.89
CA VAL A 262 1.62 9.62 4.99
C VAL A 262 0.87 8.31 4.76
N GLU A 263 1.55 7.20 5.05
CA GLU A 263 1.05 5.85 4.87
C GLU A 263 0.08 5.45 6.00
N THR A 264 -1.16 5.94 6.02
CA THR A 264 -2.12 5.64 7.11
C THR A 264 -2.52 4.16 7.17
N VAL A 265 -3.06 3.69 8.30
CA VAL A 265 -3.57 2.31 8.41
C VAL A 265 -4.77 2.04 7.48
N PRO A 266 -4.99 0.80 7.01
CA PRO A 266 -6.17 0.44 6.22
C PRO A 266 -7.50 0.52 6.98
N PHE A 267 -8.61 0.43 6.25
CA PHE A 267 -9.96 0.58 6.82
C PHE A 267 -10.28 -0.42 7.95
N LEU A 268 -9.97 -1.71 7.76
CA LEU A 268 -10.25 -2.72 8.77
C LEU A 268 -9.37 -2.56 10.02
N VAL A 269 -8.10 -2.16 9.85
CA VAL A 269 -7.21 -1.84 10.98
C VAL A 269 -7.71 -0.63 11.75
N ARG A 270 -8.21 0.40 11.05
CA ARG A 270 -8.89 1.53 11.68
C ARG A 270 -10.05 1.07 12.56
N ILE A 271 -10.92 0.20 12.06
CA ILE A 271 -12.06 -0.32 12.83
C ILE A 271 -11.58 -1.15 14.02
N SER A 272 -10.66 -2.09 13.80
CA SER A 272 -10.19 -3.00 14.86
C SER A 272 -9.48 -2.27 15.99
N LYS A 273 -8.77 -1.17 15.69
CA LYS A 273 -8.10 -0.31 16.67
C LYS A 273 -8.98 0.82 17.21
N GLY A 274 -10.26 0.87 16.83
CA GLY A 274 -11.22 1.87 17.32
C GLY A 274 -10.85 3.32 16.95
N LEU A 275 -10.21 3.53 15.80
CA LEU A 275 -9.73 4.85 15.38
C LEU A 275 -10.87 5.71 14.82
N ASP A 276 -11.06 6.90 15.42
CA ASP A 276 -12.01 7.88 14.92
C ASP A 276 -11.40 8.71 13.79
N TRP A 277 -11.89 8.47 12.57
CA TRP A 277 -11.47 9.18 11.36
C TRP A 277 -12.51 10.21 10.90
N LYS A 278 -13.52 10.55 11.72
CA LYS A 278 -14.44 11.66 11.46
C LYS A 278 -13.74 12.98 11.10
N PRO A 279 -12.56 13.33 11.67
CA PRO A 279 -11.83 14.52 11.27
C PRO A 279 -11.44 14.54 9.78
N TRP A 280 -11.21 13.38 9.16
CA TRP A 280 -10.90 13.29 7.74
C TRP A 280 -12.19 13.25 6.92
N ARG A 281 -12.80 14.42 6.77
CA ARG A 281 -14.18 14.60 6.28
C ARG A 281 -14.47 13.88 4.97
N LEU A 282 -13.58 13.96 3.98
CA LEU A 282 -13.76 13.30 2.68
C LEU A 282 -13.84 11.77 2.78
N LEU A 283 -13.13 11.20 3.76
CA LEU A 283 -13.18 9.77 4.02
C LEU A 283 -14.43 9.38 4.81
N ALA A 284 -14.81 10.19 5.81
CA ALA A 284 -15.87 9.88 6.76
C ALA A 284 -17.30 10.11 6.24
N LYS A 285 -17.48 10.97 5.23
CA LYS A 285 -18.80 11.26 4.62
C LYS A 285 -19.39 10.02 3.95
N GLN A 286 -20.72 9.94 3.89
CA GLN A 286 -21.40 9.06 2.94
C GLN A 286 -21.41 9.71 1.55
N ASP A 287 -21.52 8.90 0.51
CA ASP A 287 -21.41 9.38 -0.88
C ASP A 287 -22.45 10.46 -1.22
N HIS A 288 -23.68 10.35 -0.70
CA HIS A 288 -24.74 11.34 -0.89
C HIS A 288 -24.50 12.67 -0.15
N GLN A 289 -23.49 12.75 0.72
CA GLN A 289 -23.12 13.95 1.48
C GLN A 289 -21.95 14.73 0.84
N LEU A 290 -21.38 14.20 -0.25
CA LEU A 290 -20.36 14.88 -1.03
C LEU A 290 -21.00 15.94 -1.92
N SER A 291 -20.40 17.12 -1.94
CA SER A 291 -20.73 18.20 -2.88
C SER A 291 -20.10 17.96 -4.26
N ASP A 292 -20.61 18.65 -5.28
CA ASP A 292 -20.09 18.56 -6.65
C ASP A 292 -18.60 18.96 -6.75
N ASP A 293 -18.17 19.93 -5.93
CA ASP A 293 -16.77 20.34 -5.83
C ASP A 293 -15.89 19.23 -5.22
N GLU A 294 -16.39 18.53 -4.19
CA GLU A 294 -15.67 17.41 -3.59
C GLU A 294 -15.58 16.22 -4.56
N TRP A 295 -16.64 15.94 -5.33
CA TRP A 295 -16.60 14.95 -6.41
C TRP A 295 -15.57 15.30 -7.48
N SER A 296 -15.58 16.56 -7.94
CA SER A 296 -14.63 17.05 -8.95
C SER A 296 -13.19 16.99 -8.44
N MET A 297 -12.96 17.28 -7.16
CA MET A 297 -11.66 17.15 -6.52
C MET A 297 -11.20 15.69 -6.44
N LEU A 298 -12.09 14.75 -6.11
CA LEU A 298 -11.77 13.32 -6.11
C LEU A 298 -11.43 12.81 -7.52
N ASP A 299 -12.19 13.23 -8.53
CA ASP A 299 -11.90 12.92 -9.94
C ASP A 299 -10.54 13.50 -10.36
N GLN A 300 -10.19 14.71 -9.89
CA GLN A 300 -8.90 15.34 -10.17
C GLN A 300 -7.72 14.62 -9.52
N ILE A 301 -7.79 14.28 -8.23
CA ILE A 301 -6.67 13.58 -7.56
C ILE A 301 -6.52 12.16 -8.10
N ALA A 302 -7.61 11.52 -8.54
CA ALA A 302 -7.54 10.22 -9.20
C ALA A 302 -6.70 10.30 -10.48
N GLU A 303 -6.90 11.33 -11.31
CA GLU A 303 -6.07 11.56 -12.50
C GLU A 303 -4.60 11.82 -12.13
N PHE A 304 -4.34 12.57 -11.06
CA PHE A 304 -2.97 12.81 -10.59
C PHE A 304 -2.24 11.52 -10.18
N THR A 305 -2.92 10.57 -9.53
CA THR A 305 -2.30 9.31 -9.08
C THR A 305 -2.06 8.29 -10.19
N LEU A 306 -2.62 8.49 -11.39
CA LEU A 306 -2.36 7.62 -12.56
C LEU A 306 -0.96 7.83 -13.14
N ASP A 307 -0.45 9.05 -13.06
CA ASP A 307 0.86 9.45 -13.59
C ASP A 307 1.55 10.36 -12.57
N VAL A 308 1.99 9.73 -11.48
CA VAL A 308 2.60 10.42 -10.33
C VAL A 308 3.82 11.23 -10.74
N ASP A 309 4.58 10.75 -11.71
CA ASP A 309 5.82 11.39 -12.14
C ASP A 309 5.52 12.72 -12.85
N ARG A 310 4.57 12.68 -13.79
CA ARG A 310 4.08 13.88 -14.48
C ARG A 310 3.39 14.87 -13.54
N TYR A 311 2.62 14.37 -12.57
CA TYR A 311 1.81 15.20 -11.68
C TYR A 311 2.44 15.44 -10.30
N TYR A 312 3.73 15.14 -10.13
CA TYR A 312 4.43 15.22 -8.84
C TYR A 312 4.16 16.53 -8.09
N SER A 313 4.45 17.68 -8.72
CA SER A 313 4.24 18.98 -8.08
C SER A 313 2.76 19.22 -7.73
N LYS A 314 1.84 18.82 -8.62
CA LYS A 314 0.40 18.98 -8.38
C LYS A 314 -0.10 18.11 -7.23
N ILE A 315 0.43 16.91 -7.05
CA ILE A 315 0.11 16.03 -5.93
C ILE A 315 0.51 16.70 -4.61
N ARG A 316 1.72 17.27 -4.56
CA ARG A 316 2.24 17.96 -3.37
C ARG A 316 1.46 19.23 -3.06
N ASP A 317 1.19 20.04 -4.08
CA ASP A 317 0.44 21.29 -3.94
C ASP A 317 -0.99 21.00 -3.50
N ALA A 318 -1.69 20.06 -4.14
CA ALA A 318 -3.05 19.70 -3.79
C ALA A 318 -3.14 19.14 -2.36
N TYR A 319 -2.19 18.29 -1.93
CA TYR A 319 -2.18 17.74 -0.58
C TYR A 319 -2.06 18.83 0.51
N THR A 320 -1.31 19.89 0.23
CA THR A 320 -1.05 20.96 1.21
C THR A 320 -2.06 22.12 1.14
N SER A 321 -2.67 22.36 -0.03
CA SER A 321 -3.53 23.52 -0.26
C SER A 321 -5.02 23.22 -0.32
N LEU A 322 -5.43 22.01 -0.71
CA LEU A 322 -6.84 21.65 -0.83
C LEU A 322 -7.37 21.04 0.47
N SER A 323 -8.43 21.65 0.99
CA SER A 323 -9.06 21.24 2.25
C SER A 323 -9.62 19.82 2.18
N GLY A 324 -9.27 19.00 3.17
CA GLY A 324 -9.79 17.64 3.34
C GLY A 324 -8.96 16.53 2.68
N LEU A 325 -7.94 16.87 1.86
CA LEU A 325 -7.02 15.87 1.30
C LEU A 325 -5.94 15.46 2.29
N ALA A 326 -5.34 16.42 3.00
CA ALA A 326 -4.36 16.14 4.05
C ALA A 326 -4.97 15.26 5.15
N VAL A 327 -4.19 14.28 5.61
CA VAL A 327 -4.60 13.46 6.75
C VAL A 327 -4.50 14.32 8.00
N PRO A 328 -5.58 14.46 8.79
CA PRO A 328 -5.53 15.22 10.04
C PRO A 328 -4.57 14.60 11.06
N ASP A 329 -3.86 15.43 11.83
CA ASP A 329 -2.90 14.99 12.86
C ASP A 329 -3.52 14.03 13.89
N ALA A 330 -4.81 14.21 14.20
CA ALA A 330 -5.56 13.34 15.10
C ALA A 330 -5.63 11.87 14.64
N ILE A 331 -5.39 11.61 13.35
CA ILE A 331 -5.33 10.25 12.77
C ILE A 331 -3.92 9.68 12.79
N LEU A 332 -2.88 10.53 12.77
CA LEU A 332 -1.47 10.13 12.71
C LEU A 332 -0.83 9.87 14.09
N LEU A 333 -1.67 9.80 15.13
CA LEU A 333 -1.22 9.56 16.50
C LEU A 333 -0.45 8.24 16.59
N ARG A 334 0.79 8.35 17.09
CA ARG A 334 1.69 7.22 17.34
C ARG A 334 1.37 6.49 18.65
N GLU A 335 0.68 7.15 19.58
CA GLU A 335 0.31 6.63 20.92
C GLU A 335 -0.54 5.36 20.89
#